data_AF-A0A964V8D8-F1
#
_entry.id   AF-A0A964V8D8-F1
#
_cell.length_a   1.000
_cell.length_b   1.000
_cell.length_c   1.000
_cell.angle_alpha   90.00
_cell.angle_beta   90.00
_cell.angle_gamma   90.00
#
_symmetry.space_group_name_H-M   'P 1'
#
loop_
_entity.id
_entity.type
_entity.pdbx_description
1 polymer ?
#
loop_
_entity_poly.entity_id
_entity_poly.type
_entity_poly.pdbx_seq_one_letter_code
_entity_poly.pdbx_strand_id
1 'polypeptide(L)'
;MNSLSSSFPWVALAAVLALPATVNAQGGLGRDEVNRISRAVVRIVTLDGDERVSSGSGTLTEPTGQIYTNRHVVEGGEDYEIQILDDLNDVPVPVYLARLVGYSSDVDFAILQIDRDVDGRAINAEGLSLPSLSVSEPDVQRGDRVFVFGYPGIGEGYLALTDGAVTTIRNGTVNDQRMPVWYQTDAEISPGTSGGLAVNSNSEMVGIPTQVLTENTTGGRLGAILSISAVVGAIESGLDSDRGSIAEGTTSPVIEGGRLDFNQEPSFGSVSLAAGFSADPHTVKMPSGGEVNGDYLGGGCTGYAAVAPDYRLSWSGRSSELRIFFAAEGGRDTALLINRPDGSWVCNDDAASGVLDPMIALDGPATGQYDIWVASYSAGDFIDGTLYITERDLEPTTVGPDELDPSQDAYFGTSSLRAGFRPDPYSAEITAGGTVNVDYLGGSCVGYAASAPDLQLSWSGRSARLRIFFEAEGELDTTIVVRSPGGDWSCNDDANSDTLSPLVAIDNPSAGRYDIWVGSYGRGEFIKGKVRITEMDLGPQ
;
A
#
# COMPACT_ATOMS: atom_id res chain seq x y z
N MET A 1 73.52 21.19 49.77
CA MET A 1 72.67 20.62 50.84
C MET A 1 71.96 21.77 51.55
N ASN A 2 70.61 21.75 51.55
CA ASN A 2 69.65 22.44 52.45
C ASN A 2 69.76 23.98 52.64
N SER A 3 68.73 24.83 52.69
CA SER A 3 67.25 24.69 52.67
C SER A 3 66.60 26.10 52.60
N LEU A 4 65.37 26.21 52.03
CA LEU A 4 64.24 27.13 52.38
C LEU A 4 64.42 28.66 52.11
N SER A 5 63.48 29.48 51.62
CA SER A 5 62.00 29.45 51.61
C SER A 5 61.36 30.54 50.70
N SER A 6 60.02 30.47 50.58
CA SER A 6 59.02 31.48 50.13
C SER A 6 58.82 31.58 48.60
N SER A 7 57.62 31.68 48.02
CA SER A 7 56.26 31.93 48.55
C SER A 7 55.20 31.50 47.51
N PHE A 8 54.00 31.13 47.99
CA PHE A 8 52.81 30.78 47.21
C PHE A 8 52.12 32.02 46.61
N PRO A 9 51.33 31.84 45.53
CA PRO A 9 49.98 32.37 45.54
C PRO A 9 48.92 31.31 45.23
N TRP A 10 47.74 31.56 45.81
CA TRP A 10 46.54 30.76 45.70
C TRP A 10 45.95 30.78 44.28
N VAL A 11 45.56 29.62 43.77
CA VAL A 11 44.56 29.51 42.70
C VAL A 11 43.45 28.60 43.22
N ALA A 12 42.27 29.18 43.38
CA ALA A 12 41.04 28.45 43.69
C ALA A 12 40.69 27.55 42.50
N LEU A 13 40.81 26.24 42.67
CA LEU A 13 40.36 25.26 41.69
C LEU A 13 38.87 25.02 41.94
N ALA A 14 38.01 25.65 41.13
CA ALA A 14 36.62 25.26 41.02
C ALA A 14 36.57 23.88 40.35
N ALA A 15 36.34 22.83 41.13
CA ALA A 15 36.06 21.50 40.61
C ALA A 15 34.65 21.52 39.98
N VAL A 16 34.59 21.76 38.67
CA VAL A 16 33.41 21.39 37.88
C VAL A 16 33.43 19.87 37.80
N LEU A 17 32.63 19.22 38.65
CA LEU A 17 32.26 17.81 38.47
C LEU A 17 31.44 17.71 37.18
N ALA A 18 32.13 17.54 36.05
CA ALA A 18 31.52 17.00 34.86
C ALA A 18 31.25 15.52 35.14
N LEU A 19 30.05 15.22 35.63
CA LEU A 19 29.49 13.88 35.51
C LEU A 19 29.50 13.56 34.00
N PRO A 20 30.09 12.44 33.55
CA PRO A 20 29.82 11.98 32.21
C PRO A 20 28.32 11.65 32.20
N ALA A 21 27.51 12.54 31.64
CA ALA A 21 26.24 12.14 31.12
C ALA A 21 26.57 11.13 30.02
N THR A 22 26.45 9.85 30.34
CA THR A 22 26.31 8.81 29.32
C THR A 22 24.97 9.10 28.64
N VAL A 23 25.01 10.02 27.68
CA VAL A 23 24.00 10.08 26.65
C VAL A 23 24.19 8.76 25.90
N ASN A 24 23.33 7.78 26.17
CA ASN A 24 23.14 6.65 25.28
C ASN A 24 22.60 7.23 23.98
N ALA A 25 23.49 7.63 23.09
CA ALA A 25 23.14 7.81 21.69
C ALA A 25 22.85 6.40 21.18
N GLN A 26 21.58 6.01 21.12
CA GLN A 26 21.22 4.83 20.33
C GLN A 26 21.60 5.16 18.88
N GLY A 27 22.74 4.62 18.44
CA GLY A 27 23.26 4.80 17.09
C GLY A 27 22.30 4.20 16.05
N GLY A 28 22.40 4.66 14.81
CA GLY A 28 21.77 3.97 13.68
C GLY A 28 22.58 2.75 13.24
N LEU A 29 21.96 1.85 12.48
CA LEU A 29 22.67 0.73 11.84
C LEU A 29 23.74 1.26 10.87
N GLY A 30 24.93 0.67 10.91
CA GLY A 30 25.97 0.91 9.91
C GLY A 30 25.61 0.32 8.55
N ARG A 31 26.24 0.81 7.48
CA ARG A 31 26.00 0.32 6.10
C ARG A 31 26.23 -1.18 5.96
N ASP A 32 27.31 -1.69 6.56
CA ASP A 32 27.63 -3.12 6.47
C ASP A 32 26.62 -3.99 7.22
N GLU A 33 26.04 -3.46 8.31
CA GLU A 33 24.97 -4.13 9.06
C GLU A 33 23.69 -4.16 8.25
N VAL A 34 23.27 -3.03 7.67
CA VAL A 34 22.12 -2.95 6.75
C VAL A 34 22.28 -3.99 5.64
N ASN A 35 23.43 -3.99 4.95
CA ASN A 35 23.68 -4.93 3.86
C ASN A 35 23.59 -6.41 4.30
N ARG A 36 24.11 -6.73 5.50
CA ARG A 36 24.08 -8.08 6.06
C ARG A 36 22.65 -8.49 6.43
N ILE A 37 21.91 -7.60 7.09
CA ILE A 37 20.54 -7.85 7.56
C ILE A 37 19.59 -8.00 6.37
N SER A 38 19.67 -7.10 5.39
CA SER A 38 18.83 -7.13 4.19
C SER A 38 18.93 -8.44 3.41
N ARG A 39 20.10 -9.10 3.38
CA ARG A 39 20.29 -10.40 2.72
C ARG A 39 19.61 -11.57 3.45
N ALA A 40 19.25 -11.40 4.72
CA ALA A 40 18.47 -12.38 5.48
C ALA A 40 16.96 -12.18 5.30
N VAL A 41 16.50 -11.09 4.67
CA VAL A 41 15.08 -10.84 4.40
C VAL A 41 14.74 -11.35 3.01
N VAL A 42 13.64 -12.09 2.90
CA VAL A 42 13.20 -12.73 1.66
C VAL A 42 11.79 -12.26 1.30
N ARG A 43 11.48 -12.26 0.01
CA ARG A 43 10.11 -12.09 -0.46
C ARG A 43 9.49 -13.47 -0.65
N ILE A 44 8.29 -13.64 -0.12
CA ILE A 44 7.52 -14.88 -0.18
C ILE A 44 6.38 -14.65 -1.16
N VAL A 45 6.23 -15.56 -2.11
CA VAL A 45 5.03 -15.68 -2.93
C VAL A 45 4.39 -17.03 -2.62
N THR A 46 3.15 -16.98 -2.17
CA THR A 46 2.37 -18.15 -1.77
C THR A 46 1.65 -18.73 -2.97
N LEU A 47 1.80 -20.04 -3.17
CA LEU A 47 1.32 -20.75 -4.34
C LEU A 47 0.26 -21.79 -3.96
N ASP A 48 -0.87 -21.77 -4.65
CA ASP A 48 -1.84 -22.87 -4.69
C ASP A 48 -1.75 -23.53 -6.07
N GLY A 49 -1.11 -24.70 -6.15
CA GLY A 49 -0.62 -25.24 -7.41
C GLY A 49 0.34 -24.27 -8.13
N ASP A 50 -0.08 -23.77 -9.30
CA ASP A 50 0.69 -22.79 -10.10
C ASP A 50 0.17 -21.35 -9.93
N GLU A 51 -0.90 -21.14 -9.14
CA GLU A 51 -1.53 -19.83 -8.94
C GLU A 51 -0.89 -19.08 -7.78
N ARG A 52 -0.65 -17.78 -7.95
CA ARG A 52 -0.14 -16.90 -6.90
C ARG A 52 -1.32 -16.33 -6.12
N VAL A 53 -1.46 -16.72 -4.86
CA VAL A 53 -2.61 -16.35 -4.03
C VAL A 53 -2.30 -15.29 -2.98
N SER A 54 -1.04 -15.17 -2.55
CA SER A 54 -0.61 -14.15 -1.59
C SER A 54 0.87 -13.80 -1.77
N SER A 55 1.29 -12.66 -1.23
CA SER A 55 2.71 -12.34 -1.12
C SER A 55 3.02 -11.53 0.13
N GLY A 56 4.22 -11.72 0.66
CA GLY A 56 4.68 -11.04 1.86
C GLY A 56 6.19 -11.15 2.02
N SER A 57 6.66 -10.95 3.25
CA SER A 57 8.07 -10.99 3.60
C SER A 57 8.38 -12.16 4.53
N GLY A 58 9.65 -12.53 4.62
CA GLY A 58 10.16 -13.54 5.53
C GLY A 58 11.55 -13.20 6.03
N THR A 59 11.97 -13.82 7.13
CA THR A 59 13.32 -13.72 7.67
C THR A 59 13.99 -15.08 7.70
N LEU A 60 15.14 -15.23 7.03
CA LEU A 60 16.04 -16.38 7.16
C LEU A 60 16.67 -16.40 8.56
N THR A 61 16.24 -17.32 9.41
CA THR A 61 16.71 -17.44 10.80
C THR A 61 17.88 -18.39 10.96
N GLU A 62 18.05 -19.31 10.01
CA GLU A 62 19.15 -20.28 9.98
C GLU A 62 19.79 -20.38 8.59
N PRO A 63 21.12 -20.68 8.50
CA PRO A 63 21.80 -20.91 7.23
C PRO A 63 21.27 -22.12 6.44
N THR A 64 20.47 -22.96 7.07
CA THR A 64 19.78 -24.13 6.52
C THR A 64 18.53 -23.76 5.73
N GLY A 65 18.12 -22.47 5.72
CA GLY A 65 16.94 -22.00 4.98
C GLY A 65 15.62 -22.07 5.76
N GLN A 66 15.68 -22.08 7.10
CA GLN A 66 14.51 -21.83 7.94
C GLN A 66 14.09 -20.37 7.82
N ILE A 67 12.81 -20.12 7.61
CA ILE A 67 12.24 -18.78 7.42
C ILE A 67 11.12 -18.56 8.44
N TYR A 68 11.18 -17.44 9.16
CA TYR A 68 10.09 -16.94 9.99
C TYR A 68 9.25 -15.93 9.21
N THR A 69 7.93 -16.03 9.32
CA THR A 69 6.97 -15.13 8.69
C THR A 69 5.65 -15.12 9.47
N ASN A 70 4.65 -14.37 9.01
CA ASN A 70 3.31 -14.43 9.58
C ASN A 70 2.52 -15.61 9.02
N ARG A 71 1.55 -16.11 9.80
CA ARG A 71 0.67 -17.20 9.35
C ARG A 71 -0.18 -16.78 8.16
N HIS A 72 -0.74 -15.57 8.18
CA HIS A 72 -1.57 -15.08 7.07
C HIS A 72 -0.80 -14.95 5.75
N VAL A 73 0.53 -14.81 5.78
CA VAL A 73 1.34 -14.79 4.54
C VAL A 73 1.33 -16.16 3.86
N VAL A 74 1.27 -17.23 4.64
CA VAL A 74 1.40 -18.62 4.15
C VAL A 74 0.06 -19.35 4.02
N GLU A 75 -1.03 -18.70 4.41
CA GLU A 75 -2.39 -19.23 4.40
C GLU A 75 -2.87 -19.47 2.96
N GLY A 76 -3.62 -20.56 2.74
CA GLY A 76 -4.08 -20.97 1.41
C GLY A 76 -2.99 -21.53 0.48
N GLY A 77 -1.72 -21.52 0.90
CA GLY A 77 -0.61 -22.03 0.10
C GLY A 77 -0.35 -23.53 0.25
N GLU A 78 -0.14 -24.21 -0.88
CA GLU A 78 0.43 -25.56 -0.91
C GLU A 78 1.97 -25.54 -1.03
N ASP A 79 2.51 -24.49 -1.64
CA ASP A 79 3.94 -24.27 -1.85
C ASP A 79 4.32 -22.79 -1.73
N TYR A 80 5.61 -22.49 -1.54
CA TYR A 80 6.07 -21.12 -1.29
C TYR A 80 7.32 -20.80 -2.12
N GLU A 81 7.18 -19.90 -3.09
CA GLU A 81 8.30 -19.36 -3.86
C GLU A 81 9.05 -18.33 -3.02
N ILE A 82 10.34 -18.61 -2.80
CA ILE A 82 11.23 -17.77 -2.02
C ILE A 82 12.15 -17.01 -2.96
N GLN A 83 11.99 -15.68 -2.95
CA GLN A 83 12.80 -14.77 -3.74
C GLN A 83 13.91 -14.18 -2.87
N ILE A 84 15.15 -14.30 -3.34
CA ILE A 84 16.36 -13.91 -2.62
C ILE A 84 16.97 -12.66 -3.25
N LEU A 85 17.47 -11.78 -2.40
CA LEU A 85 18.15 -10.56 -2.78
C LEU A 85 19.66 -10.80 -2.99
N ASP A 86 20.17 -10.50 -4.19
CA ASP A 86 21.62 -10.54 -4.45
C ASP A 86 22.29 -9.16 -4.32
N ASP A 87 21.73 -8.13 -4.96
CA ASP A 87 22.09 -6.72 -4.74
C ASP A 87 20.94 -5.99 -4.07
N LEU A 88 21.26 -5.07 -3.15
CA LEU A 88 20.25 -4.31 -2.39
C LEU A 88 19.42 -3.37 -3.24
N ASN A 89 19.95 -2.99 -4.41
CA ASN A 89 19.31 -2.05 -5.32
C ASN A 89 18.56 -2.75 -6.45
N ASP A 90 18.51 -4.08 -6.45
CA ASP A 90 17.78 -4.88 -7.42
C ASP A 90 16.54 -5.52 -6.76
N VAL A 91 15.58 -5.91 -7.58
CA VAL A 91 14.45 -6.74 -7.13
C VAL A 91 14.94 -8.15 -6.80
N PRO A 92 14.39 -8.82 -5.77
CA PRO A 92 14.76 -10.18 -5.44
C PRO A 92 14.33 -11.13 -6.57
N VAL A 93 15.09 -12.20 -6.76
CA VAL A 93 14.81 -13.19 -7.82
C VAL A 93 14.37 -14.51 -7.20
N PRO A 94 13.44 -15.25 -7.82
CA PRO A 94 13.03 -16.57 -7.32
C PRO A 94 14.20 -17.55 -7.43
N VAL A 95 14.56 -18.16 -6.30
CA VAL A 95 15.69 -19.11 -6.23
C VAL A 95 15.26 -20.46 -5.67
N TYR A 96 14.31 -20.45 -4.73
CA TYR A 96 13.95 -21.64 -3.96
C TYR A 96 12.44 -21.80 -3.85
N LEU A 97 12.04 -23.03 -3.57
CA LEU A 97 10.72 -23.35 -3.03
C LEU A 97 10.90 -23.80 -1.58
N ALA A 98 9.94 -23.45 -0.74
CA ALA A 98 9.89 -23.82 0.66
C ALA A 98 8.58 -24.53 0.98
N ARG A 99 8.58 -25.27 2.09
CA ARG A 99 7.37 -25.88 2.65
C ARG A 99 7.05 -25.30 4.01
N LEU A 100 5.77 -25.35 4.38
CA LEU A 100 5.36 -25.10 5.76
C LEU A 100 5.89 -26.20 6.68
N VAL A 101 6.58 -25.79 7.75
CA VAL A 101 7.03 -26.65 8.85
C VAL A 101 5.98 -26.66 9.95
N GLY A 102 5.46 -25.49 10.28
CA GLY A 102 4.35 -25.33 11.20
C GLY A 102 3.98 -23.88 11.44
N TYR A 103 2.88 -23.67 12.15
CA TYR A 103 2.33 -22.34 12.41
C TYR A 103 1.66 -22.24 13.79
N SER A 104 1.42 -21.01 14.24
CA SER A 104 0.61 -20.67 15.40
C SER A 104 -0.43 -19.62 15.04
N SER A 105 -1.70 -19.98 15.19
CA SER A 105 -2.83 -19.08 14.97
C SER A 105 -3.03 -18.08 16.11
N ASP A 106 -2.51 -18.36 17.31
CA ASP A 106 -2.68 -17.50 18.47
C ASP A 106 -1.89 -16.19 18.36
N VAL A 107 -0.77 -16.24 17.63
CA VAL A 107 0.14 -15.09 17.47
C VAL A 107 0.43 -14.74 16.01
N ASP A 108 -0.29 -15.33 15.06
CA ASP A 108 -0.12 -15.10 13.62
C ASP A 108 1.33 -15.32 13.15
N PHE A 109 1.86 -16.51 13.42
CA PHE A 109 3.25 -16.88 13.12
C PHE A 109 3.35 -18.17 12.31
N ALA A 110 4.31 -18.25 11.40
CA ALA A 110 4.62 -19.48 10.66
C ALA A 110 6.13 -19.65 10.43
N ILE A 111 6.53 -20.92 10.32
CA ILE A 111 7.87 -21.35 9.94
C ILE A 111 7.82 -22.07 8.60
N LEU A 112 8.56 -21.56 7.63
CA LEU A 112 8.85 -22.24 6.37
C LEU A 112 10.24 -22.85 6.39
N GLN A 113 10.45 -23.88 5.57
CA GLN A 113 11.74 -24.49 5.33
C GLN A 113 11.98 -24.63 3.84
N ILE A 114 13.04 -23.99 3.34
CA ILE A 114 13.54 -24.21 1.98
C ILE A 114 13.93 -25.68 1.83
N ASP A 115 13.34 -26.36 0.85
CA ASP A 115 13.58 -27.78 0.60
C ASP A 115 13.77 -28.15 -0.88
N ARG A 116 13.53 -27.19 -1.79
CA ARG A 116 13.71 -27.35 -3.25
C ARG A 116 14.30 -26.09 -3.89
N ASP A 117 14.91 -26.25 -5.05
CA ASP A 117 15.20 -25.11 -5.93
C ASP A 117 13.96 -24.66 -6.73
N VAL A 118 14.07 -23.55 -7.45
CA VAL A 118 12.96 -22.97 -8.25
C VAL A 118 12.41 -23.91 -9.33
N ASP A 119 13.18 -24.92 -9.76
CA ASP A 119 12.71 -25.93 -10.72
C ASP A 119 12.03 -27.14 -10.02
N GLY A 120 11.84 -27.07 -8.70
CA GLY A 120 11.23 -28.13 -7.89
C GLY A 120 12.16 -29.29 -7.53
N ARG A 121 13.47 -29.19 -7.81
CA ARG A 121 14.42 -30.26 -7.47
C ARG A 121 14.78 -30.17 -6.00
N ALA A 122 14.70 -31.29 -5.29
CA ALA A 122 15.03 -31.35 -3.87
C ALA A 122 16.49 -30.95 -3.61
N ILE A 123 16.71 -30.15 -2.56
CA ILE A 123 18.03 -29.67 -2.13
C ILE A 123 18.35 -30.15 -0.72
N ASN A 124 19.65 -30.31 -0.45
CA ASN A 124 20.11 -30.60 0.90
C ASN A 124 20.25 -29.30 1.70
N ALA A 125 19.32 -29.06 2.63
CA ALA A 125 19.27 -27.88 3.48
C ALA A 125 20.59 -27.64 4.27
N GLU A 126 21.25 -28.71 4.74
CA GLU A 126 22.51 -28.59 5.50
C GLU A 126 23.66 -27.96 4.69
N GLY A 127 23.57 -27.97 3.35
CA GLY A 127 24.60 -27.43 2.46
C GLY A 127 24.38 -26.00 1.99
N LEU A 128 23.23 -25.37 2.30
CA LEU A 128 22.83 -24.10 1.69
C LEU A 128 23.69 -22.89 2.13
N SER A 129 24.07 -22.82 3.40
CA SER A 129 24.88 -21.72 3.95
C SER A 129 24.33 -20.32 3.63
N LEU A 130 23.02 -20.13 3.77
CA LEU A 130 22.36 -18.86 3.46
C LEU A 130 22.71 -17.77 4.49
N PRO A 131 22.75 -16.48 4.07
CA PRO A 131 22.73 -15.37 5.00
C PRO A 131 21.50 -15.47 5.91
N SER A 132 21.72 -15.39 7.21
CA SER A 132 20.65 -15.52 8.20
C SER A 132 20.90 -14.62 9.40
N LEU A 133 19.83 -14.33 10.12
CA LEU A 133 19.88 -13.64 11.40
C LEU A 133 19.38 -14.58 12.49
N SER A 134 20.28 -14.97 13.40
CA SER A 134 19.91 -15.84 14.52
C SER A 134 18.92 -15.14 15.45
N VAL A 135 17.95 -15.93 15.93
CA VAL A 135 16.97 -15.48 16.91
C VAL A 135 17.64 -15.21 18.25
N SER A 136 17.34 -14.06 18.84
CA SER A 136 17.68 -13.69 20.20
C SER A 136 16.45 -13.08 20.88
N GLU A 137 16.47 -12.99 22.21
CA GLU A 137 15.42 -12.32 23.00
C GLU A 137 15.97 -11.06 23.67
N PRO A 138 16.16 -9.95 22.93
CA PRO A 138 16.61 -8.71 23.52
C PRO A 138 15.56 -8.14 24.49
N ASP A 139 16.02 -7.46 25.54
CA ASP A 139 15.13 -6.65 26.39
C ASP A 139 14.73 -5.39 25.63
N VAL A 140 13.46 -5.32 25.20
CA VAL A 140 12.91 -4.20 24.42
C VAL A 140 12.13 -3.26 25.34
N GLN A 141 12.46 -1.98 25.29
CA GLN A 141 11.83 -0.92 26.07
C GLN A 141 11.17 0.13 25.17
N ARG A 142 10.18 0.84 25.69
CA ARG A 142 9.60 1.99 24.98
C ARG A 142 10.67 3.05 24.74
N GLY A 143 10.69 3.59 23.52
CA GLY A 143 11.69 4.54 23.07
C GLY A 143 12.92 3.90 22.44
N ASP A 144 13.07 2.56 22.48
CA ASP A 144 14.12 1.89 21.73
C ASP A 144 13.89 2.06 20.23
N ARG A 145 14.97 2.35 19.51
CA ARG A 145 14.93 2.49 18.07
C ARG A 145 14.83 1.12 17.41
N VAL A 146 13.96 1.01 16.43
CA VAL A 146 13.71 -0.19 15.64
C VAL A 146 13.83 0.11 14.15
N PHE A 147 14.38 -0.85 13.41
CA PHE A 147 14.54 -0.81 11.97
C PHE A 147 13.73 -1.96 11.39
N VAL A 148 12.85 -1.66 10.44
CA VAL A 148 11.94 -2.61 9.81
C VAL A 148 12.37 -2.81 8.37
N PHE A 149 12.50 -4.08 7.98
CA PHE A 149 12.87 -4.53 6.66
C PHE A 149 11.78 -5.43 6.09
N GLY A 150 11.37 -5.19 4.85
CA GLY A 150 10.42 -6.05 4.15
C GLY A 150 10.10 -5.55 2.74
N TYR A 151 9.24 -6.28 2.05
CA TYR A 151 8.84 -6.05 0.67
C TYR A 151 7.39 -5.54 0.62
N PRO A 152 7.15 -4.24 0.86
CA PRO A 152 5.80 -3.70 0.80
C PRO A 152 5.24 -3.83 -0.63
N GLY A 153 3.93 -4.03 -0.77
CA GLY A 153 3.26 -4.10 -2.08
C GLY A 153 3.46 -2.82 -2.91
N ILE A 154 3.50 -1.67 -2.24
CA ILE A 154 3.81 -0.36 -2.82
C ILE A 154 5.29 -0.16 -3.20
N GLY A 155 6.17 -1.08 -2.81
CA GLY A 155 7.62 -0.96 -3.02
C GLY A 155 8.10 -1.47 -4.37
N GLU A 156 7.21 -1.75 -5.32
CA GLU A 156 7.52 -2.28 -6.67
C GLU A 156 8.45 -3.51 -6.67
N GLY A 157 8.41 -4.30 -5.58
CA GLY A 157 9.27 -5.48 -5.39
C GLY A 157 10.64 -5.21 -4.76
N TYR A 158 10.99 -3.95 -4.48
CA TYR A 158 12.22 -3.60 -3.76
C TYR A 158 12.11 -3.84 -2.25
N LEU A 159 13.24 -4.15 -1.62
CA LEU A 159 13.33 -4.24 -0.16
C LEU A 159 13.29 -2.83 0.43
N ALA A 160 12.26 -2.54 1.23
CA ALA A 160 12.16 -1.31 2.00
C ALA A 160 12.89 -1.45 3.34
N LEU A 161 13.54 -0.37 3.76
CA LEU A 161 14.07 -0.16 5.10
C LEU A 161 13.43 1.10 5.69
N THR A 162 12.69 0.93 6.78
CA THR A 162 12.08 2.02 7.54
C THR A 162 12.59 1.98 8.98
N ASP A 163 12.53 3.10 9.68
CA ASP A 163 12.95 3.17 11.08
C ASP A 163 12.00 4.02 11.92
N GLY A 164 12.00 3.74 13.22
CA GLY A 164 11.18 4.43 14.21
C GLY A 164 11.57 4.01 15.62
N ALA A 165 10.72 4.29 16.58
CA ALA A 165 10.87 3.93 17.98
C ALA A 165 9.68 3.10 18.46
N VAL A 166 9.93 2.20 19.41
CA VAL A 166 8.86 1.47 20.11
C VAL A 166 8.02 2.46 20.93
N THR A 167 6.80 2.73 20.49
CA THR A 167 5.89 3.70 21.13
C THR A 167 5.12 3.06 22.29
N THR A 168 4.72 1.79 22.10
CA THR A 168 3.92 1.04 23.08
C THR A 168 4.32 -0.42 23.10
N ILE A 169 4.32 -1.00 24.30
CA ILE A 169 4.46 -2.45 24.51
C ILE A 169 3.14 -2.96 25.07
N ARG A 170 2.50 -3.92 24.36
CA ARG A 170 1.28 -4.60 24.80
C ARG A 170 1.65 -6.01 25.24
N ASN A 171 1.46 -6.27 26.54
CA ASN A 171 1.60 -7.61 27.07
C ASN A 171 0.35 -8.44 26.77
N GLY A 172 0.55 -9.72 26.54
CA GLY A 172 -0.49 -10.73 26.42
C GLY A 172 -0.13 -11.96 27.23
N THR A 173 -0.79 -13.08 26.91
CA THR A 173 -0.50 -14.38 27.50
C THR A 173 -0.25 -15.36 26.37
N VAL A 174 0.93 -15.97 26.36
CA VAL A 174 1.33 -17.04 25.43
C VAL A 174 1.88 -18.17 26.28
N ASN A 175 1.46 -19.41 26.03
CA ASN A 175 1.87 -20.58 26.83
C ASN A 175 1.65 -20.38 28.35
N ASP A 176 0.48 -19.84 28.74
CA ASP A 176 0.13 -19.46 30.12
C ASP A 176 1.08 -18.48 30.82
N GLN A 177 2.02 -17.88 30.09
CA GLN A 177 2.97 -16.91 30.61
C GLN A 177 2.65 -15.50 30.12
N ARG A 178 2.69 -14.53 31.04
CA ARG A 178 2.53 -13.12 30.69
C ARG A 178 3.84 -12.58 30.13
N MET A 179 3.81 -12.14 28.88
CA MET A 179 4.97 -11.62 28.16
C MET A 179 4.55 -10.46 27.22
N PRO A 180 5.50 -9.67 26.70
CA PRO A 180 5.23 -8.80 25.56
C PRO A 180 4.72 -9.66 24.40
N VAL A 181 3.66 -9.21 23.72
CA VAL A 181 3.17 -9.84 22.47
C VAL A 181 3.32 -8.89 21.31
N TRP A 182 2.97 -7.61 21.51
CA TRP A 182 3.05 -6.58 20.47
C TRP A 182 3.92 -5.42 20.89
N TYR A 183 4.81 -5.01 19.99
CA TYR A 183 5.46 -3.71 20.00
C TYR A 183 4.80 -2.82 18.96
N GLN A 184 4.20 -1.71 19.39
CA GLN A 184 3.79 -0.66 18.47
C GLN A 184 4.99 0.25 18.21
N THR A 185 5.10 0.73 16.98
CA THR A 185 6.19 1.58 16.50
C THR A 185 5.65 2.70 15.63
N ASP A 186 6.35 3.83 15.57
CA ASP A 186 6.11 4.88 14.57
C ASP A 186 6.93 4.65 13.28
N ALA A 187 7.66 3.54 13.18
CA ALA A 187 8.25 3.09 11.93
C ALA A 187 7.13 2.77 10.92
N GLU A 188 7.33 3.17 9.67
CA GLU A 188 6.37 2.90 8.59
C GLU A 188 6.32 1.39 8.33
N ILE A 189 5.12 0.82 8.45
CA ILE A 189 4.80 -0.57 8.09
C ILE A 189 3.62 -0.52 7.13
N SER A 190 3.73 -1.21 6.00
CA SER A 190 2.69 -1.25 4.97
C SER A 190 2.37 -2.70 4.58
N PRO A 191 1.22 -2.96 3.92
CA PRO A 191 0.92 -4.28 3.37
C PRO A 191 2.10 -4.81 2.54
N GLY A 192 2.44 -6.10 2.71
CA GLY A 192 3.63 -6.74 2.12
C GLY A 192 4.88 -6.73 3.01
N THR A 193 5.02 -5.77 3.94
CA THR A 193 6.07 -5.80 4.97
C THR A 193 5.82 -6.90 6.02
N SER A 194 4.58 -7.37 6.14
CA SER A 194 4.19 -8.48 7.02
C SER A 194 5.09 -9.69 6.83
N GLY A 195 5.57 -10.25 7.94
CA GLY A 195 6.45 -11.41 7.95
C GLY A 195 7.94 -11.07 7.80
N GLY A 196 8.27 -9.80 7.56
CA GLY A 196 9.64 -9.33 7.41
C GLY A 196 10.42 -9.31 8.73
N LEU A 197 11.34 -8.37 8.86
CA LEU A 197 12.27 -8.34 9.99
C LEU A 197 12.25 -6.98 10.69
N ALA A 198 12.08 -7.00 12.01
CA ALA A 198 12.38 -5.86 12.86
C ALA A 198 13.64 -6.13 13.71
N VAL A 199 14.58 -5.19 13.72
CA VAL A 199 15.79 -5.25 14.57
C VAL A 199 15.99 -3.97 15.39
N ASN A 200 16.69 -4.08 16.51
CA ASN A 200 17.16 -2.92 17.26
C ASN A 200 18.50 -2.38 16.70
N SER A 201 19.02 -1.30 17.29
CA SER A 201 20.32 -0.72 16.94
C SER A 201 21.53 -1.65 17.12
N ASN A 202 21.40 -2.77 17.81
CA ASN A 202 22.46 -3.77 17.98
C ASN A 202 22.38 -4.90 16.93
N SER A 203 21.54 -4.75 15.90
CA SER A 203 21.23 -5.80 14.93
C SER A 203 20.58 -7.06 15.54
N GLU A 204 19.92 -6.94 16.70
CA GLU A 204 19.21 -8.05 17.34
C GLU A 204 17.74 -8.05 16.87
N MET A 205 17.21 -9.22 16.53
CA MET A 205 15.81 -9.36 16.12
C MET A 205 14.89 -9.02 17.28
N VAL A 206 14.05 -7.99 17.12
CA VAL A 206 13.05 -7.63 18.11
C VAL A 206 11.70 -8.29 17.82
N GLY A 207 11.45 -8.63 16.55
CA GLY A 207 10.21 -9.28 16.16
C GLY A 207 9.93 -9.29 14.67
N ILE A 208 8.69 -9.63 14.35
CA ILE A 208 8.17 -9.79 12.99
C ILE A 208 7.14 -8.67 12.75
N PRO A 209 7.38 -7.74 11.82
CA PRO A 209 6.41 -6.72 11.42
C PRO A 209 5.09 -7.36 10.99
N THR A 210 3.97 -6.77 11.41
CA THR A 210 2.61 -7.15 10.98
C THR A 210 1.74 -5.88 10.83
N GLN A 211 0.53 -6.03 10.29
CA GLN A 211 -0.31 -4.93 9.87
C GLN A 211 -0.62 -3.88 10.97
N VAL A 212 -0.84 -2.65 10.50
CA VAL A 212 -0.88 -1.36 11.21
C VAL A 212 -2.09 -1.20 12.13
N LEU A 213 -1.89 -0.54 13.28
CA LEU A 213 -2.95 0.05 14.10
C LEU A 213 -3.00 1.56 13.79
N THR A 214 -4.08 2.05 13.21
CA THR A 214 -4.23 3.46 12.79
C THR A 214 -4.90 4.31 13.88
N GLU A 215 -4.46 5.56 14.10
CA GLU A 215 -5.09 6.49 15.04
C GLU A 215 -5.77 7.68 14.31
N ASN A 216 -7.05 7.92 14.63
CA ASN A 216 -8.03 8.63 13.77
C ASN A 216 -8.10 10.17 13.92
N THR A 217 -7.10 10.83 14.52
CA THR A 217 -7.17 12.28 14.79
C THR A 217 -6.13 13.13 14.07
N THR A 218 -5.04 12.54 13.58
CA THR A 218 -3.90 13.27 12.99
C THR A 218 -3.36 12.64 11.70
N GLY A 219 -3.92 11.50 11.26
CA GLY A 219 -3.34 10.69 10.17
C GLY A 219 -2.10 9.89 10.57
N GLY A 220 -1.87 9.71 11.88
CA GLY A 220 -0.74 8.93 12.39
C GLY A 220 -0.97 7.42 12.25
N ARG A 221 0.02 6.71 11.70
CA ARG A 221 0.05 5.25 11.61
C ARG A 221 1.00 4.72 12.69
N LEU A 222 0.55 3.76 13.51
CA LEU A 222 1.44 2.99 14.38
C LEU A 222 1.57 1.58 13.82
N GLY A 223 2.76 1.26 13.32
CA GLY A 223 3.10 -0.10 12.94
C GLY A 223 3.05 -1.04 14.14
N ALA A 224 2.75 -2.32 13.89
CA ALA A 224 2.81 -3.38 14.90
C ALA A 224 3.91 -4.38 14.56
N ILE A 225 4.63 -4.85 15.58
CA ILE A 225 5.66 -5.87 15.49
C ILE A 225 5.29 -6.97 16.49
N LEU A 226 5.10 -8.19 16.00
CA LEU A 226 4.99 -9.39 16.82
C LEU A 226 6.31 -9.61 17.52
N SER A 227 6.33 -9.54 18.85
CA SER A 227 7.56 -9.66 19.61
C SER A 227 8.21 -11.04 19.48
N ILE A 228 9.54 -11.08 19.44
CA ILE A 228 10.27 -12.35 19.35
C ILE A 228 10.02 -13.26 20.56
N SER A 229 9.77 -12.71 21.76
CA SER A 229 9.40 -13.51 22.94
C SER A 229 8.08 -14.25 22.77
N ALA A 230 7.07 -13.62 22.13
CA ALA A 230 5.82 -14.31 21.82
C ALA A 230 6.02 -15.41 20.77
N VAL A 231 6.90 -15.19 19.78
CA VAL A 231 7.27 -16.21 18.78
C VAL A 231 7.95 -17.41 19.46
N VAL A 232 8.94 -17.16 20.31
CA VAL A 232 9.62 -18.22 21.08
C VAL A 232 8.61 -18.96 21.96
N GLY A 233 7.75 -18.24 22.68
CA GLY A 233 6.69 -18.84 23.50
C GLY A 233 5.73 -19.73 22.70
N ALA A 234 5.37 -19.32 21.48
CA ALA A 234 4.52 -20.11 20.58
C ALA A 234 5.22 -21.38 20.07
N ILE A 235 6.52 -21.28 19.73
CA ILE A 235 7.34 -22.43 19.35
C ILE A 235 7.45 -23.42 20.51
N GLU A 236 7.69 -22.93 21.73
CA GLU A 236 7.79 -23.77 22.94
C GLU A 236 6.47 -24.44 23.32
N SER A 237 5.31 -23.80 23.07
CA SER A 237 4.00 -24.43 23.26
C SER A 237 3.70 -25.51 22.22
N GLY A 238 4.47 -25.55 21.13
CA GLY A 238 4.25 -26.42 19.98
C GLY A 238 3.46 -25.69 18.88
N LEU A 239 3.89 -25.92 17.64
CA LEU A 239 3.23 -25.41 16.44
C LEU A 239 2.34 -26.48 15.81
N ASP A 240 1.26 -26.07 15.16
CA ASP A 240 0.49 -26.95 14.30
C ASP A 240 1.28 -27.25 13.01
N SER A 241 1.11 -28.44 12.44
CA SER A 241 1.85 -28.93 11.27
C SER A 241 0.97 -29.67 10.24
N ASP A 242 -0.34 -29.81 10.49
CA ASP A 242 -1.22 -30.53 9.56
C ASP A 242 -1.47 -29.72 8.28
N ARG A 243 -0.95 -30.20 7.14
CA ARG A 243 -1.18 -29.55 5.83
C ARG A 243 -2.65 -29.54 5.42
N GLY A 244 -3.42 -30.52 5.91
CA GLY A 244 -4.86 -30.62 5.68
C GLY A 244 -5.70 -29.63 6.48
N SER A 245 -5.10 -28.88 7.43
CA SER A 245 -5.75 -27.81 8.20
C SER A 245 -5.30 -26.40 7.82
N ILE A 246 -4.36 -26.26 6.86
CA ILE A 246 -4.04 -24.96 6.25
C ILE A 246 -5.05 -24.59 5.14
N ALA A 247 -5.96 -25.52 4.82
CA ALA A 247 -7.24 -25.24 4.17
C ALA A 247 -8.28 -24.94 5.26
N GLU A 248 -8.84 -23.73 5.23
CA GLU A 248 -9.96 -23.24 6.05
C GLU A 248 -10.10 -23.85 7.46
N GLY A 249 -9.39 -23.28 8.43
CA GLY A 249 -9.63 -23.49 9.87
C GLY A 249 -8.49 -24.24 10.56
N THR A 250 -7.70 -23.58 11.40
CA THR A 250 -8.14 -23.06 12.69
C THR A 250 -7.49 -21.72 13.01
N THR A 251 -8.27 -20.64 12.94
CA THR A 251 -7.92 -19.39 13.62
C THR A 251 -8.10 -19.57 15.13
N SER A 252 -7.28 -18.88 15.92
CA SER A 252 -7.75 -18.41 17.23
C SER A 252 -9.11 -17.72 16.99
N PRO A 253 -10.09 -17.90 17.89
CA PRO A 253 -11.41 -18.44 17.55
C PRO A 253 -11.87 -18.19 16.10
N VAL A 254 -12.05 -19.26 15.33
CA VAL A 254 -12.86 -19.23 14.11
C VAL A 254 -14.28 -18.83 14.52
N ILE A 255 -14.72 -17.65 14.11
CA ILE A 255 -16.14 -17.48 13.79
C ILE A 255 -16.33 -18.25 12.48
N GLU A 256 -17.01 -19.40 12.56
CA GLU A 256 -17.29 -20.29 11.43
C GLU A 256 -17.81 -19.52 10.21
N GLY A 257 -17.13 -19.67 9.07
CA GLY A 257 -17.47 -19.07 7.78
C GLY A 257 -17.38 -17.55 7.82
N GLY A 258 -16.21 -16.97 7.53
CA GLY A 258 -15.90 -15.56 7.71
C GLY A 258 -17.11 -14.67 7.38
N ARG A 259 -17.77 -14.15 8.42
CA ARG A 259 -18.81 -13.15 8.28
C ARG A 259 -18.19 -11.81 8.63
N LEU A 260 -18.72 -10.77 8.02
CA LEU A 260 -18.45 -9.40 8.43
C LEU A 260 -18.90 -9.26 9.89
N ASP A 261 -18.01 -8.75 10.74
CA ASP A 261 -18.24 -8.61 12.17
C ASP A 261 -18.25 -7.13 12.53
N PHE A 262 -19.46 -6.57 12.61
CA PHE A 262 -19.70 -5.19 13.01
C PHE A 262 -19.31 -4.89 14.47
N ASN A 263 -18.92 -5.89 15.28
CA ASN A 263 -18.41 -5.65 16.63
C ASN A 263 -16.91 -5.37 16.68
N GLN A 264 -16.19 -5.63 15.59
CA GLN A 264 -14.77 -5.30 15.49
C GLN A 264 -14.54 -3.79 15.44
N GLU A 265 -13.33 -3.36 15.79
CA GLU A 265 -12.93 -1.97 15.60
C GLU A 265 -12.71 -1.67 14.12
N PRO A 266 -13.17 -0.51 13.60
CA PRO A 266 -13.06 -0.19 12.19
C PRO A 266 -11.61 0.09 11.76
N SER A 267 -11.21 -0.41 10.60
CA SER A 267 -9.84 -0.39 10.07
C SER A 267 -9.31 1.02 9.75
N PHE A 268 -10.18 1.89 9.24
CA PHE A 268 -9.86 3.25 8.78
C PHE A 268 -10.56 4.34 9.58
N GLY A 269 -11.25 3.94 10.66
CA GLY A 269 -11.61 4.82 11.75
C GLY A 269 -13.08 5.05 11.99
N SER A 270 -13.39 6.07 12.80
CA SER A 270 -14.77 6.41 13.15
C SER A 270 -15.01 7.90 13.27
N VAL A 271 -16.25 8.32 13.07
CA VAL A 271 -16.70 9.72 13.19
C VAL A 271 -18.04 9.81 13.91
N SER A 272 -18.25 10.90 14.65
CA SER A 272 -19.57 11.26 15.18
C SER A 272 -20.09 12.48 14.42
N LEU A 273 -21.16 12.30 13.65
CA LEU A 273 -21.80 13.37 12.88
C LEU A 273 -23.22 13.62 13.39
N ALA A 274 -23.63 14.88 13.33
CA ALA A 274 -24.99 15.29 13.62
C ALA A 274 -25.57 16.00 12.41
N ALA A 275 -26.88 15.88 12.21
CA ALA A 275 -27.58 16.57 11.13
C ALA A 275 -27.26 18.07 11.09
N GLY A 276 -26.90 18.57 9.91
CA GLY A 276 -26.38 19.91 9.67
C GLY A 276 -24.89 20.09 10.01
N PHE A 277 -24.07 19.04 9.87
CA PHE A 277 -22.63 19.14 10.17
C PHE A 277 -21.93 20.09 9.18
N SER A 278 -20.97 20.87 9.69
CA SER A 278 -20.38 21.98 8.92
C SER A 278 -19.32 21.56 7.90
N ALA A 279 -18.73 20.38 8.06
CA ALA A 279 -17.71 19.83 7.17
C ALA A 279 -18.37 18.79 6.25
N ASP A 280 -19.19 19.26 5.32
CA ASP A 280 -20.02 18.43 4.43
C ASP A 280 -19.63 18.63 2.94
N PRO A 281 -19.08 17.59 2.26
CA PRO A 281 -18.97 16.19 2.70
C PRO A 281 -17.86 15.94 3.74
N HIS A 282 -18.07 14.93 4.59
CA HIS A 282 -17.00 14.32 5.38
C HIS A 282 -16.32 13.25 4.53
N THR A 283 -14.99 13.28 4.47
CA THR A 283 -14.21 12.43 3.54
C THR A 283 -13.09 11.68 4.23
N VAL A 284 -12.85 10.43 3.81
CA VAL A 284 -11.75 9.59 4.33
C VAL A 284 -11.10 8.84 3.16
N LYS A 285 -9.79 8.99 3.00
CA LYS A 285 -9.02 8.15 2.07
C LYS A 285 -8.77 6.78 2.70
N MET A 286 -9.15 5.72 2.00
CA MET A 286 -8.96 4.34 2.46
C MET A 286 -9.01 3.36 1.29
N PRO A 287 -8.27 2.25 1.33
CA PRO A 287 -8.47 1.15 0.40
C PRO A 287 -9.76 0.38 0.73
N SER A 288 -10.37 -0.21 -0.30
CA SER A 288 -11.43 -1.20 -0.18
C SER A 288 -10.87 -2.63 -0.20
N GLY A 289 -11.72 -3.62 0.05
CA GLY A 289 -11.42 -5.03 -0.21
C GLY A 289 -11.13 -5.87 1.02
N GLY A 290 -10.89 -7.16 0.81
CA GLY A 290 -10.51 -8.12 1.84
C GLY A 290 -10.82 -9.57 1.44
N GLU A 291 -10.88 -10.47 2.40
CA GLU A 291 -11.01 -11.92 2.16
C GLU A 291 -12.45 -12.44 2.38
N VAL A 292 -13.32 -11.66 3.03
CA VAL A 292 -14.66 -12.10 3.39
C VAL A 292 -15.66 -11.79 2.28
N ASN A 293 -16.16 -12.84 1.61
CA ASN A 293 -17.26 -12.72 0.66
C ASN A 293 -18.54 -12.26 1.39
N GLY A 294 -19.11 -11.12 0.99
CA GLY A 294 -20.32 -10.52 1.57
C GLY A 294 -21.64 -11.03 0.98
N ASP A 295 -21.62 -11.85 -0.07
CA ASP A 295 -22.79 -12.29 -0.85
C ASP A 295 -23.83 -13.02 0.03
N TYR A 296 -23.37 -13.66 1.11
CA TYR A 296 -24.23 -14.37 2.06
C TYR A 296 -25.26 -13.47 2.76
N LEU A 297 -25.06 -12.14 2.75
CA LEU A 297 -26.01 -11.17 3.32
C LEU A 297 -27.26 -11.04 2.44
N GLY A 298 -27.18 -11.38 1.15
CA GLY A 298 -28.25 -11.22 0.18
C GLY A 298 -28.61 -9.75 -0.07
N GLY A 299 -29.73 -9.50 -0.78
CA GLY A 299 -30.24 -8.14 -0.95
C GLY A 299 -29.35 -7.20 -1.78
N GLY A 300 -28.51 -7.74 -2.66
CA GLY A 300 -27.59 -6.97 -3.50
C GLY A 300 -26.21 -6.72 -2.87
N CYS A 301 -25.94 -7.25 -1.68
CA CYS A 301 -24.57 -7.29 -1.15
C CYS A 301 -23.72 -8.23 -2.01
N THR A 302 -22.61 -7.71 -2.53
CA THR A 302 -21.65 -8.45 -3.34
C THR A 302 -20.23 -8.07 -2.94
N GLY A 303 -19.27 -8.93 -3.27
CA GLY A 303 -17.84 -8.64 -3.18
C GLY A 303 -17.18 -9.09 -1.88
N TYR A 304 -15.87 -8.90 -1.81
CA TYR A 304 -15.00 -9.32 -0.73
C TYR A 304 -14.54 -8.10 0.08
N ALA A 305 -14.72 -8.17 1.39
CA ALA A 305 -14.34 -7.11 2.32
C ALA A 305 -13.53 -7.65 3.51
N ALA A 306 -12.96 -6.76 4.30
CA ALA A 306 -12.32 -7.15 5.55
C ALA A 306 -13.35 -7.69 6.57
N VAL A 307 -12.88 -8.53 7.51
CA VAL A 307 -13.74 -9.03 8.62
C VAL A 307 -14.30 -7.87 9.44
N ALA A 308 -13.45 -6.89 9.78
CA ALA A 308 -13.83 -5.70 10.52
C ALA A 308 -14.39 -4.61 9.59
N PRO A 309 -15.25 -3.70 10.08
CA PRO A 309 -15.68 -2.55 9.28
C PRO A 309 -14.50 -1.74 8.79
N ASP A 310 -14.62 -1.11 7.62
CA ASP A 310 -13.64 -0.17 7.13
C ASP A 310 -13.78 1.17 7.86
N TYR A 311 -15.02 1.60 8.08
CA TYR A 311 -15.31 2.86 8.76
C TYR A 311 -16.57 2.76 9.64
N ARG A 312 -16.63 3.56 10.71
CA ARG A 312 -17.79 3.61 11.62
C ARG A 312 -18.34 5.02 11.78
N LEU A 313 -19.63 5.17 11.56
CA LEU A 313 -20.35 6.43 11.75
C LEU A 313 -21.29 6.34 12.97
N SER A 314 -21.12 7.24 13.93
CA SER A 314 -22.12 7.52 14.96
C SER A 314 -22.96 8.72 14.52
N TRP A 315 -24.18 8.46 14.06
CA TRP A 315 -25.08 9.47 13.52
C TRP A 315 -26.10 9.95 14.54
N SER A 316 -26.39 11.24 14.56
CA SER A 316 -27.43 11.84 15.41
C SER A 316 -28.20 12.98 14.72
N GLY A 317 -29.41 13.26 15.21
CA GLY A 317 -30.26 14.34 14.67
C GLY A 317 -31.25 13.88 13.59
N ARG A 318 -31.89 14.83 12.91
CA ARG A 318 -32.91 14.56 11.88
C ARG A 318 -32.45 15.16 10.56
N SER A 319 -32.12 14.29 9.60
CA SER A 319 -31.94 14.65 8.19
C SER A 319 -33.07 14.02 7.36
N SER A 320 -33.38 14.61 6.20
CA SER A 320 -34.22 13.98 5.19
C SER A 320 -33.49 12.85 4.45
N GLU A 321 -32.19 12.99 4.23
CA GLU A 321 -31.36 12.03 3.51
C GLU A 321 -29.91 12.12 3.99
N LEU A 322 -29.21 10.98 4.05
CA LEU A 322 -27.76 10.92 4.23
C LEU A 322 -27.18 9.99 3.18
N ARG A 323 -26.24 10.48 2.38
CA ARG A 323 -25.55 9.69 1.36
C ARG A 323 -24.20 9.25 1.87
N ILE A 324 -23.90 7.98 1.64
CA ILE A 324 -22.59 7.38 1.87
C ILE A 324 -22.18 6.73 0.56
N PHE A 325 -21.02 7.08 0.05
CA PHE A 325 -20.53 6.51 -1.20
C PHE A 325 -19.00 6.46 -1.21
N PHE A 326 -18.45 5.62 -2.07
CA PHE A 326 -17.02 5.47 -2.26
C PHE A 326 -16.66 5.84 -3.69
N ALA A 327 -15.64 6.67 -3.87
CA ALA A 327 -15.10 6.97 -5.19
C ALA A 327 -13.75 6.26 -5.33
N ALA A 328 -13.71 5.21 -6.15
CA ALA A 328 -12.51 4.44 -6.39
C ALA A 328 -11.54 5.19 -7.30
N GLU A 329 -10.25 5.13 -6.98
CA GLU A 329 -9.19 5.64 -7.84
C GLU A 329 -9.03 4.70 -9.06
N GLY A 330 -8.72 5.28 -10.23
CA GLY A 330 -8.51 4.51 -11.46
C GLY A 330 -9.77 3.87 -12.07
N GLY A 331 -10.98 4.32 -11.69
CA GLY A 331 -12.24 3.85 -12.28
C GLY A 331 -12.50 2.36 -12.05
N ARG A 332 -12.01 1.83 -10.93
CA ARG A 332 -12.19 0.45 -10.49
C ARG A 332 -13.56 0.27 -9.85
N ASP A 333 -14.09 -0.94 -9.97
CA ASP A 333 -15.43 -1.28 -9.47
C ASP A 333 -15.37 -1.74 -8.00
N THR A 334 -16.24 -1.19 -7.17
CA THR A 334 -16.31 -1.49 -5.72
C THR A 334 -17.75 -1.60 -5.25
N ALA A 335 -17.98 -2.27 -4.12
CA ALA A 335 -19.31 -2.35 -3.52
C ALA A 335 -19.33 -1.78 -2.11
N LEU A 336 -20.45 -1.19 -1.70
CA LEU A 336 -20.64 -0.63 -0.36
C LEU A 336 -21.60 -1.51 0.42
N LEU A 337 -21.22 -1.91 1.64
CA LEU A 337 -22.03 -2.71 2.54
C LEU A 337 -22.11 -2.00 3.89
N ILE A 338 -23.33 -1.74 4.37
CA ILE A 338 -23.55 -0.98 5.60
C ILE A 338 -24.46 -1.73 6.56
N ASN A 339 -23.98 -1.99 7.77
CA ASN A 339 -24.81 -2.40 8.89
C ASN A 339 -25.40 -1.16 9.57
N ARG A 340 -26.73 -1.12 9.68
CA ARG A 340 -27.48 0.01 10.25
C ARG A 340 -27.65 -0.14 11.77
N PRO A 341 -28.07 0.93 12.49
CA PRO A 341 -28.24 0.89 13.95
C PRO A 341 -29.20 -0.18 14.48
N ASP A 342 -30.12 -0.66 13.64
CA ASP A 342 -31.08 -1.71 13.97
C ASP A 342 -30.56 -3.13 13.65
N GLY A 343 -29.31 -3.24 13.20
CA GLY A 343 -28.63 -4.49 12.82
C GLY A 343 -28.95 -4.98 11.41
N SER A 344 -29.75 -4.23 10.63
CA SER A 344 -30.08 -4.61 9.25
C SER A 344 -29.02 -4.09 8.26
N TRP A 345 -28.86 -4.81 7.14
CA TRP A 345 -27.87 -4.50 6.12
C TRP A 345 -28.49 -3.78 4.93
N VAL A 346 -27.73 -2.83 4.36
CA VAL A 346 -28.02 -2.19 3.09
C VAL A 346 -26.73 -2.20 2.27
N CYS A 347 -26.86 -2.52 0.99
CA CYS A 347 -25.72 -2.67 0.09
C CYS A 347 -26.03 -2.02 -1.26
N ASN A 348 -25.00 -1.51 -1.93
CA ASN A 348 -25.07 -1.10 -3.32
C ASN A 348 -23.67 -1.19 -3.94
N ASP A 349 -23.57 -1.67 -5.18
CA ASP A 349 -22.36 -1.70 -6.00
C ASP A 349 -22.31 -0.56 -7.01
N ASP A 350 -23.44 -0.27 -7.66
CA ASP A 350 -23.51 0.81 -8.66
C ASP A 350 -24.40 1.97 -8.16
N ALA A 351 -23.85 3.17 -8.01
CA ALA A 351 -24.65 4.36 -7.68
C ALA A 351 -25.76 4.66 -8.71
N ALA A 352 -25.51 4.34 -9.98
CA ALA A 352 -26.46 4.42 -11.08
C ALA A 352 -26.01 3.52 -12.25
N SER A 353 -26.91 3.25 -13.20
CA SER A 353 -26.55 2.51 -14.41
C SER A 353 -25.36 3.16 -15.14
N GLY A 354 -24.24 2.45 -15.23
CA GLY A 354 -23.00 2.94 -15.86
C GLY A 354 -22.06 3.71 -14.93
N VAL A 355 -22.29 3.64 -13.60
CA VAL A 355 -21.41 4.21 -12.57
C VAL A 355 -20.94 3.06 -11.67
N LEU A 356 -19.66 2.68 -11.80
CA LEU A 356 -19.02 1.56 -11.07
C LEU A 356 -18.74 1.85 -9.58
N ASP A 357 -18.97 3.08 -9.16
CA ASP A 357 -18.75 3.52 -7.79
C ASP A 357 -20.04 3.36 -6.98
N PRO A 358 -19.98 2.79 -5.77
CA PRO A 358 -21.17 2.46 -5.00
C PRO A 358 -21.68 3.66 -4.20
N MET A 359 -23.01 3.79 -4.10
CA MET A 359 -23.66 4.80 -3.27
C MET A 359 -24.88 4.25 -2.54
N ILE A 360 -25.02 4.57 -1.26
CA ILE A 360 -26.21 4.28 -0.45
C ILE A 360 -26.79 5.62 0.03
N ALA A 361 -28.02 5.91 -0.41
CA ALA A 361 -28.83 7.01 0.10
C ALA A 361 -29.77 6.50 1.20
N LEU A 362 -29.62 7.01 2.41
CA LEU A 362 -30.43 6.67 3.57
C LEU A 362 -31.53 7.72 3.76
N ASP A 363 -32.76 7.39 3.39
CA ASP A 363 -33.94 8.22 3.66
C ASP A 363 -34.24 8.27 5.17
N GLY A 364 -34.20 9.47 5.75
CA GLY A 364 -34.50 9.68 7.18
C GLY A 364 -33.65 8.80 8.11
N PRO A 365 -32.32 8.90 8.08
CA PRO A 365 -31.41 7.97 8.76
C PRO A 365 -31.68 7.93 10.27
N ALA A 366 -31.81 6.72 10.80
CA ALA A 366 -31.98 6.50 12.24
C ALA A 366 -30.73 6.97 13.00
N THR A 367 -30.92 7.57 14.18
CA THR A 367 -29.81 7.88 15.09
C THR A 367 -29.18 6.57 15.60
N GLY A 368 -27.85 6.50 15.60
CA GLY A 368 -27.10 5.35 16.09
C GLY A 368 -25.84 5.05 15.29
N GLN A 369 -25.30 3.85 15.48
CA GLN A 369 -24.08 3.39 14.84
C GLN A 369 -24.36 2.78 13.46
N TYR A 370 -23.57 3.19 12.47
CA TYR A 370 -23.49 2.58 11.15
C TYR A 370 -22.07 2.04 10.97
N ASP A 371 -21.95 0.78 10.59
CA ASP A 371 -20.68 0.13 10.27
C ASP A 371 -20.59 -0.03 8.76
N ILE A 372 -19.50 0.43 8.16
CA ILE A 372 -19.35 0.64 6.73
C ILE A 372 -18.18 -0.22 6.23
N TRP A 373 -18.44 -1.03 5.21
CA TRP A 373 -17.43 -1.76 4.44
C TRP A 373 -17.46 -1.31 2.98
N VAL A 374 -16.29 -1.27 2.36
CA VAL A 374 -16.13 -1.16 0.91
C VAL A 374 -15.46 -2.43 0.42
N ALA A 375 -16.17 -3.19 -0.39
CA ALA A 375 -15.73 -4.46 -0.95
C ALA A 375 -15.10 -4.29 -2.34
N SER A 376 -14.20 -5.20 -2.68
CA SER A 376 -13.70 -5.44 -4.04
C SER A 376 -14.37 -6.68 -4.65
N TYR A 377 -14.22 -6.91 -5.95
CA TYR A 377 -14.84 -8.07 -6.61
C TYR A 377 -13.99 -9.35 -6.60
N SER A 378 -12.77 -9.25 -6.11
CA SER A 378 -11.82 -10.36 -6.02
C SER A 378 -11.29 -10.45 -4.60
N ALA A 379 -11.24 -11.66 -4.03
CA ALA A 379 -10.65 -11.89 -2.71
C ALA A 379 -9.22 -11.36 -2.68
N GLY A 380 -8.89 -10.58 -1.65
CA GLY A 380 -7.56 -10.00 -1.45
C GLY A 380 -7.19 -8.85 -2.40
N ASP A 381 -8.08 -8.42 -3.31
CA ASP A 381 -7.87 -7.23 -4.14
C ASP A 381 -8.18 -5.97 -3.33
N PHE A 382 -7.28 -4.98 -3.40
CA PHE A 382 -7.42 -3.72 -2.70
C PHE A 382 -7.49 -2.57 -3.71
N ILE A 383 -8.52 -1.75 -3.60
CA ILE A 383 -8.74 -0.60 -4.49
C ILE A 383 -8.71 0.67 -3.66
N ASP A 384 -7.73 1.54 -3.92
CA ASP A 384 -7.64 2.84 -3.26
C ASP A 384 -8.82 3.74 -3.66
N GLY A 385 -9.28 4.56 -2.72
CA GLY A 385 -10.36 5.50 -2.98
C GLY A 385 -10.67 6.41 -1.81
N THR A 386 -11.76 7.15 -1.95
CA THR A 386 -12.24 8.07 -0.92
C THR A 386 -13.68 7.76 -0.54
N LEU A 387 -13.93 7.52 0.73
CA LEU A 387 -15.27 7.44 1.32
C LEU A 387 -15.81 8.85 1.54
N TYR A 388 -17.07 9.07 1.17
CA TYR A 388 -17.80 10.32 1.38
C TYR A 388 -19.05 10.06 2.21
N ILE A 389 -19.32 10.96 3.17
CA ILE A 389 -20.55 10.99 3.97
C ILE A 389 -21.12 12.41 3.89
N THR A 390 -22.36 12.57 3.41
CA THR A 390 -22.91 13.89 3.08
C THR A 390 -24.43 13.99 3.21
N GLU A 391 -24.93 15.16 3.63
CA GLU A 391 -26.36 15.52 3.56
C GLU A 391 -26.72 16.26 2.26
N ARG A 392 -25.74 16.49 1.38
CA ARG A 392 -25.91 17.17 0.11
C ARG A 392 -26.27 16.18 -1.00
N ASP A 393 -26.86 16.72 -2.04
CA ASP A 393 -27.16 16.01 -3.29
C ASP A 393 -25.87 15.81 -4.11
N LEU A 394 -24.95 15.01 -3.57
CA LEU A 394 -23.70 14.59 -4.21
C LEU A 394 -23.76 13.10 -4.57
N GLU A 395 -23.05 12.74 -5.62
CA GLU A 395 -22.91 11.37 -6.15
C GLU A 395 -21.43 11.12 -6.49
N PRO A 396 -20.97 9.85 -6.59
CA PRO A 396 -19.59 9.54 -7.00
C PRO A 396 -19.16 10.22 -8.31
N THR A 397 -20.12 10.40 -9.22
CA THR A 397 -19.91 11.09 -10.49
C THR A 397 -19.57 12.58 -10.34
N THR A 398 -19.84 13.18 -9.18
CA THR A 398 -19.71 14.63 -8.93
C THR A 398 -18.55 15.00 -8.02
N VAL A 399 -17.73 14.02 -7.60
CA VAL A 399 -16.71 14.17 -6.54
C VAL A 399 -15.39 13.44 -6.80
N GLY A 400 -15.17 12.90 -8.02
CA GLY A 400 -13.81 12.56 -8.45
C GLY A 400 -12.90 13.79 -8.36
N PRO A 401 -11.56 13.68 -8.43
CA PRO A 401 -10.73 14.88 -8.55
C PRO A 401 -11.30 15.72 -9.70
N ASP A 402 -11.84 16.90 -9.39
CA ASP A 402 -12.53 17.76 -10.35
C ASP A 402 -11.57 18.29 -11.43
N GLU A 403 -10.27 18.05 -11.24
CA GLU A 403 -9.20 18.57 -12.07
C GLU A 403 -8.07 17.56 -12.22
N LEU A 404 -7.38 17.64 -13.34
CA LEU A 404 -6.10 16.97 -13.59
C LEU A 404 -5.05 17.47 -12.59
N ASP A 405 -4.31 16.56 -11.99
CA ASP A 405 -3.29 16.85 -10.99
C ASP A 405 -1.87 16.63 -11.58
N PRO A 406 -1.20 17.69 -12.07
CA PRO A 406 0.14 17.58 -12.62
C PRO A 406 1.23 17.27 -11.58
N SER A 407 0.90 17.26 -10.28
CA SER A 407 1.87 16.93 -9.22
C SER A 407 2.05 15.44 -8.98
N GLN A 408 1.12 14.62 -9.49
CA GLN A 408 1.19 13.17 -9.39
C GLN A 408 2.19 12.58 -10.39
N ASP A 409 2.73 11.41 -10.05
CA ASP A 409 3.59 10.64 -10.93
C ASP A 409 2.79 10.08 -12.12
N ALA A 410 3.45 9.92 -13.27
CA ALA A 410 2.77 9.43 -14.45
C ALA A 410 2.54 7.91 -14.41
N TYR A 411 1.34 7.45 -14.76
CA TYR A 411 0.97 6.02 -14.74
C TYR A 411 1.88 5.13 -15.61
N PHE A 412 2.30 5.64 -16.77
CA PHE A 412 3.16 4.91 -17.70
C PHE A 412 4.59 5.46 -17.71
N GLY A 413 4.95 6.21 -16.67
CA GLY A 413 6.31 6.61 -16.36
C GLY A 413 6.77 7.91 -17.03
N THR A 414 8.08 8.12 -16.96
CA THR A 414 8.75 9.33 -17.45
C THR A 414 9.71 9.01 -18.57
N SER A 415 9.72 9.85 -19.61
CA SER A 415 10.66 9.77 -20.73
C SER A 415 11.49 11.02 -20.89
N SER A 416 12.75 10.88 -21.27
CA SER A 416 13.64 12.00 -21.56
C SER A 416 13.99 12.03 -23.04
N LEU A 417 13.52 13.04 -23.76
CA LEU A 417 13.82 13.22 -25.19
C LEU A 417 14.59 14.52 -25.41
N ARG A 418 15.47 14.48 -26.40
CA ARG A 418 16.23 15.63 -26.87
C ARG A 418 15.98 15.84 -28.35
N ALA A 419 15.85 17.09 -28.79
CA ALA A 419 15.72 17.44 -30.20
C ALA A 419 16.75 16.71 -31.08
N GLY A 420 16.25 16.09 -32.15
CA GLY A 420 16.95 15.14 -33.02
C GLY A 420 16.98 13.70 -32.49
N PHE A 421 16.03 13.30 -31.64
CA PHE A 421 16.02 11.96 -31.04
C PHE A 421 15.78 10.85 -32.09
N ARG A 422 16.21 9.63 -31.76
CA ARG A 422 15.91 8.42 -32.52
C ARG A 422 15.63 7.25 -31.57
N PRO A 423 14.68 6.35 -31.90
CA PRO A 423 13.80 6.40 -33.07
C PRO A 423 12.79 7.56 -32.99
N ASP A 424 12.40 8.10 -34.15
CA ASP A 424 11.37 9.14 -34.30
C ASP A 424 10.33 8.58 -35.30
N PRO A 425 9.07 8.35 -34.90
CA PRO A 425 8.46 8.70 -33.61
C PRO A 425 8.97 7.88 -32.42
N TYR A 426 9.00 8.50 -31.25
CA TYR A 426 9.02 7.81 -29.97
C TYR A 426 7.64 7.19 -29.72
N SER A 427 7.60 6.03 -29.07
CA SER A 427 6.38 5.29 -28.80
C SER A 427 6.34 4.81 -27.35
N ALA A 428 5.21 5.01 -26.68
CA ALA A 428 4.90 4.39 -25.40
C ALA A 428 3.54 3.69 -25.49
N GLU A 429 3.44 2.47 -24.98
CA GLU A 429 2.17 1.75 -24.86
C GLU A 429 1.49 2.18 -23.56
N ILE A 430 0.22 2.59 -23.65
CA ILE A 430 -0.56 3.07 -22.52
C ILE A 430 -2.00 2.57 -22.59
N THR A 431 -2.75 2.78 -21.51
CA THR A 431 -4.22 2.67 -21.51
C THR A 431 -4.80 4.05 -21.23
N ALA A 432 -5.45 4.63 -22.24
CA ALA A 432 -6.13 5.92 -22.15
C ALA A 432 -7.47 5.80 -21.42
N GLY A 433 -7.93 6.90 -20.82
CA GLY A 433 -9.24 6.99 -20.18
C GLY A 433 -9.18 7.47 -18.74
N GLY A 434 -10.35 7.64 -18.13
CA GLY A 434 -10.49 7.98 -16.72
C GLY A 434 -11.81 8.68 -16.43
N THR A 435 -11.91 9.30 -15.26
CA THR A 435 -13.17 9.82 -14.72
C THR A 435 -13.20 11.35 -14.57
N VAL A 436 -12.06 12.02 -14.73
CA VAL A 436 -11.95 13.48 -14.66
C VAL A 436 -12.41 14.07 -15.97
N ASN A 437 -13.52 14.82 -15.97
CA ASN A 437 -13.97 15.56 -17.14
C ASN A 437 -12.94 16.65 -17.46
N VAL A 438 -12.46 16.75 -18.71
CA VAL A 438 -11.44 17.73 -19.10
C VAL A 438 -12.02 18.99 -19.76
N ASP A 439 -13.35 19.06 -19.92
CA ASP A 439 -14.04 20.16 -20.61
C ASP A 439 -13.82 21.52 -19.90
N TYR A 440 -13.56 21.50 -18.59
CA TYR A 440 -13.28 22.71 -17.80
C TYR A 440 -12.02 23.46 -18.25
N LEU A 441 -11.08 22.78 -18.92
CA LEU A 441 -9.90 23.41 -19.51
C LEU A 441 -10.25 24.27 -20.74
N GLY A 442 -11.43 24.07 -21.32
CA GLY A 442 -11.96 24.80 -22.47
C GLY A 442 -11.29 24.43 -23.80
N GLY A 443 -11.68 25.12 -24.88
CA GLY A 443 -11.14 24.86 -26.22
C GLY A 443 -11.67 23.56 -26.84
N SER A 444 -10.77 22.70 -27.30
CA SER A 444 -11.06 21.37 -27.88
C SER A 444 -10.82 20.24 -26.86
N CYS A 445 -10.78 20.55 -25.56
CA CYS A 445 -10.71 19.55 -24.53
C CYS A 445 -12.11 18.97 -24.36
N VAL A 446 -12.35 17.80 -24.95
CA VAL A 446 -13.60 17.06 -24.73
C VAL A 446 -13.25 15.65 -24.30
N GLY A 447 -13.92 15.16 -23.25
CA GLY A 447 -13.80 13.77 -22.79
C GLY A 447 -13.36 13.65 -21.34
N TYR A 448 -12.82 12.48 -21.00
CA TYR A 448 -12.47 12.12 -19.64
C TYR A 448 -11.08 11.48 -19.59
N ALA A 449 -10.27 11.93 -18.64
CA ALA A 449 -8.93 11.40 -18.40
C ALA A 449 -8.75 10.99 -16.94
N ALA A 450 -7.65 10.30 -16.64
CA ALA A 450 -7.27 10.03 -15.27
C ALA A 450 -6.76 11.31 -14.59
N SER A 451 -6.74 11.34 -13.26
CA SER A 451 -6.29 12.52 -12.52
C SER A 451 -4.79 12.77 -12.67
N ALA A 452 -3.98 11.72 -12.55
CA ALA A 452 -2.54 11.79 -12.80
C ALA A 452 -2.23 11.74 -14.30
N PRO A 453 -1.08 12.31 -14.74
CA PRO A 453 -0.63 12.18 -16.12
C PRO A 453 -0.44 10.72 -16.53
N ASP A 454 -0.66 10.39 -17.79
CA ASP A 454 -0.29 9.08 -18.33
C ASP A 454 1.19 8.99 -18.62
N LEU A 455 1.79 10.08 -19.12
CA LEU A 455 3.21 10.16 -19.44
C LEU A 455 3.79 11.52 -19.03
N GLN A 456 4.98 11.51 -18.45
CA GLN A 456 5.77 12.73 -18.25
C GLN A 456 6.95 12.76 -19.21
N LEU A 457 7.10 13.86 -19.95
CA LEU A 457 8.18 14.05 -20.91
C LEU A 457 9.12 15.15 -20.42
N SER A 458 10.37 14.78 -20.12
CA SER A 458 11.48 15.72 -19.97
C SER A 458 12.07 16.05 -21.34
N TRP A 459 11.73 17.21 -21.88
CA TRP A 459 12.17 17.67 -23.20
C TRP A 459 13.36 18.62 -23.12
N SER A 460 14.32 18.45 -24.04
CA SER A 460 15.48 19.33 -24.15
C SER A 460 15.91 19.60 -25.60
N GLY A 461 16.64 20.70 -25.83
CA GLY A 461 17.13 21.06 -27.17
C GLY A 461 16.21 22.03 -27.93
N ARG A 462 16.59 22.36 -29.16
CA ARG A 462 15.84 23.28 -30.03
C ARG A 462 15.19 22.49 -31.15
N SER A 463 13.86 22.55 -31.23
CA SER A 463 13.09 22.04 -32.34
C SER A 463 12.09 23.08 -32.81
N ALA A 464 11.69 23.00 -34.08
CA ALA A 464 10.66 23.88 -34.63
C ALA A 464 9.25 23.43 -34.20
N ARG A 465 9.06 22.14 -33.89
CA ARG A 465 7.77 21.56 -33.51
C ARG A 465 7.94 20.30 -32.68
N LEU A 466 6.91 19.96 -31.92
CA LEU A 466 6.71 18.65 -31.30
C LEU A 466 5.24 18.27 -31.47
N ARG A 467 4.96 17.12 -32.06
CA ARG A 467 3.61 16.57 -32.19
C ARG A 467 3.47 15.39 -31.24
N ILE A 468 2.38 15.38 -30.49
CA ILE A 468 2.01 14.34 -29.55
C ILE A 468 0.62 13.88 -29.93
N PHE A 469 0.46 12.59 -30.21
CA PHE A 469 -0.82 12.01 -30.61
C PHE A 469 -0.97 10.60 -30.07
N PHE A 470 -2.20 10.10 -30.06
CA PHE A 470 -2.51 8.75 -29.61
C PHE A 470 -3.06 7.90 -30.77
N GLU A 471 -2.61 6.66 -30.86
CA GLU A 471 -3.11 5.65 -31.80
C GLU A 471 -3.81 4.57 -30.98
N ALA A 472 -5.15 4.59 -30.96
CA ALA A 472 -5.95 3.60 -30.27
C ALA A 472 -5.93 2.22 -30.97
N GLU A 473 -6.09 1.15 -30.19
CA GLU A 473 -6.36 -0.20 -30.72
C GLU A 473 -7.83 -0.31 -31.17
N GLY A 474 -8.16 0.29 -32.32
CA GLY A 474 -9.51 0.29 -32.89
C GLY A 474 -9.96 1.70 -33.33
N GLU A 475 -11.19 1.80 -33.83
CA GLU A 475 -11.83 3.09 -34.17
C GLU A 475 -12.60 3.63 -32.96
N LEU A 476 -11.87 4.01 -31.90
CA LEU A 476 -12.43 4.53 -30.66
C LEU A 476 -12.06 6.02 -30.49
N ASP A 477 -12.96 6.76 -29.85
CA ASP A 477 -12.87 8.21 -29.68
C ASP A 477 -12.06 8.55 -28.41
N THR A 478 -10.96 9.27 -28.60
CA THR A 478 -9.96 9.52 -27.56
C THR A 478 -9.57 10.98 -27.52
N THR A 479 -9.11 11.45 -26.36
CA THR A 479 -8.69 12.83 -26.18
C THR A 479 -7.26 12.89 -25.66
N ILE A 480 -6.52 13.95 -25.99
CA ILE A 480 -5.20 14.19 -25.41
C ILE A 480 -5.16 15.56 -24.77
N VAL A 481 -4.60 15.62 -23.57
CA VAL A 481 -4.32 16.86 -22.84
C VAL A 481 -2.84 16.90 -22.54
N VAL A 482 -2.20 18.03 -22.83
CA VAL A 482 -0.78 18.26 -22.60
C VAL A 482 -0.60 19.56 -21.84
N ARG A 483 0.09 19.49 -20.71
CA ARG A 483 0.54 20.65 -19.95
C ARG A 483 2.00 20.95 -20.25
N SER A 484 2.30 22.18 -20.65
CA SER A 484 3.66 22.63 -20.96
C SER A 484 4.49 22.87 -19.68
N PRO A 485 5.83 22.98 -19.79
CA PRO A 485 6.68 23.36 -18.66
C PRO A 485 6.34 24.74 -18.06
N GLY A 486 5.73 25.62 -18.87
CA GLY A 486 5.24 26.93 -18.44
C GLY A 486 3.91 26.86 -17.68
N GLY A 487 3.24 25.71 -17.71
CA GLY A 487 1.94 25.47 -17.11
C GLY A 487 0.74 25.72 -18.04
N ASP A 488 1.00 25.99 -19.33
CA ASP A 488 -0.06 26.16 -20.33
C ASP A 488 -0.67 24.81 -20.72
N TRP A 489 -1.99 24.77 -20.90
CA TRP A 489 -2.72 23.58 -21.30
C TRP A 489 -3.04 23.61 -22.80
N SER A 490 -2.83 22.48 -23.47
CA SER A 490 -3.18 22.23 -24.85
C SER A 490 -3.90 20.90 -24.95
N CYS A 491 -4.97 20.82 -25.73
CA CYS A 491 -5.75 19.60 -25.85
C CYS A 491 -6.41 19.49 -27.21
N ASN A 492 -6.74 18.26 -27.56
CA ASN A 492 -7.50 17.95 -28.76
C ASN A 492 -8.08 16.54 -28.64
N ASP A 493 -9.31 16.35 -29.09
CA ASP A 493 -10.00 15.06 -29.27
C ASP A 493 -9.85 14.56 -30.73
N ASP A 494 -10.01 15.46 -31.69
CA ASP A 494 -9.94 15.12 -33.11
C ASP A 494 -8.77 15.83 -33.83
N ALA A 495 -7.79 15.06 -34.34
CA ALA A 495 -6.70 15.64 -35.12
C ALA A 495 -7.18 16.34 -36.40
N ASN A 496 -8.33 15.93 -36.96
CA ASN A 496 -9.07 16.59 -38.04
C ASN A 496 -10.48 15.98 -38.17
N SER A 497 -11.34 16.55 -39.02
CA SER A 497 -12.72 16.10 -39.20
C SER A 497 -12.90 14.66 -39.70
N ASP A 498 -11.82 14.00 -40.13
CA ASP A 498 -11.85 12.67 -40.74
C ASP A 498 -11.27 11.58 -39.80
N THR A 499 -10.87 11.93 -38.56
CA THR A 499 -10.30 10.98 -37.57
C THR A 499 -10.77 11.29 -36.14
N LEU A 500 -10.98 10.22 -35.36
CA LEU A 500 -11.33 10.25 -33.93
C LEU A 500 -10.11 10.22 -33.01
N SER A 501 -8.92 10.42 -33.60
CA SER A 501 -7.65 10.30 -32.90
C SER A 501 -7.09 11.67 -32.55
N PRO A 502 -6.65 11.89 -31.31
CA PRO A 502 -6.27 13.19 -30.81
C PRO A 502 -4.85 13.55 -31.20
N LEU A 503 -4.62 14.85 -31.44
CA LEU A 503 -3.27 15.36 -31.69
C LEU A 503 -3.09 16.77 -31.12
N VAL A 504 -2.04 16.93 -30.33
CA VAL A 504 -1.53 18.23 -29.90
C VAL A 504 -0.22 18.55 -30.64
N ALA A 505 -0.20 19.69 -31.32
CA ALA A 505 0.98 20.23 -32.00
C ALA A 505 1.51 21.43 -31.22
N ILE A 506 2.79 21.40 -30.85
CA ILE A 506 3.47 22.43 -30.08
C ILE A 506 4.54 23.06 -30.96
N ASP A 507 4.35 24.32 -31.34
CA ASP A 507 5.35 25.08 -32.08
C ASP A 507 6.44 25.61 -31.15
N ASN A 508 7.71 25.44 -31.56
CA ASN A 508 8.89 25.86 -30.79
C ASN A 508 8.85 25.41 -29.31
N PRO A 509 8.79 24.09 -29.03
CA PRO A 509 8.64 23.55 -27.67
C PRO A 509 9.75 24.06 -26.73
N SER A 510 9.36 24.58 -25.57
CA SER A 510 10.27 24.98 -24.50
C SER A 510 10.87 23.75 -23.81
N ALA A 511 12.12 23.85 -23.35
CA ALA A 511 12.74 22.77 -22.58
C ALA A 511 12.10 22.67 -21.18
N GLY A 512 11.90 21.45 -20.68
CA GLY A 512 11.30 21.18 -19.37
C GLY A 512 10.38 19.97 -19.38
N ARG A 513 9.62 19.81 -18.29
CA ARG A 513 8.63 18.74 -18.11
C ARG A 513 7.32 19.08 -18.81
N TYR A 514 6.86 18.19 -19.66
CA TYR A 514 5.50 18.17 -20.20
C TYR A 514 4.74 17.04 -19.53
N ASP A 515 3.51 17.32 -19.11
CA ASP A 515 2.61 16.33 -18.53
C ASP A 515 1.57 15.97 -19.60
N ILE A 516 1.37 14.69 -19.87
CA ILE A 516 0.54 14.20 -20.97
C ILE A 516 -0.51 13.27 -20.39
N TRP A 517 -1.79 13.59 -20.60
CA TRP A 517 -2.93 12.74 -20.33
C TRP A 517 -3.55 12.31 -21.65
N VAL A 518 -3.99 11.06 -21.72
CA VAL A 518 -4.78 10.51 -22.80
C VAL A 518 -6.07 9.98 -22.21
N GLY A 519 -7.17 10.61 -22.61
CA GLY A 519 -8.50 10.27 -22.19
C GLY A 519 -9.30 9.54 -23.26
N SER A 520 -10.54 9.23 -22.91
CA SER A 520 -11.57 8.68 -23.77
C SER A 520 -12.76 9.63 -23.86
N TYR A 521 -13.58 9.52 -24.90
CA TYR A 521 -14.82 10.31 -24.98
C TYR A 521 -15.82 9.90 -23.89
N GLY A 522 -15.93 8.59 -23.61
CA GLY A 522 -16.76 8.04 -22.56
C GLY A 522 -16.11 8.11 -21.17
N ARG A 523 -16.89 8.52 -20.15
CA ARG A 523 -16.40 8.50 -18.76
C ARG A 523 -16.11 7.08 -18.30
N GLY A 524 -14.93 6.84 -17.74
CA GLY A 524 -14.52 5.52 -17.23
C GLY A 524 -14.27 4.49 -18.33
N GLU A 525 -14.23 4.90 -19.59
CA GLU A 525 -13.90 4.03 -20.72
C GLU A 525 -12.38 3.93 -20.86
N PHE A 526 -11.85 2.71 -20.93
CA PHE A 526 -10.41 2.45 -21.02
C PHE A 526 -10.00 1.90 -22.38
N ILE A 527 -9.05 2.56 -23.04
CA ILE A 527 -8.68 2.30 -24.43
C ILE A 527 -7.17 2.05 -24.52
N LYS A 528 -6.77 0.85 -24.92
CA LYS A 528 -5.35 0.53 -25.15
C LYS A 528 -4.86 1.19 -26.43
N GLY A 529 -3.59 1.60 -26.43
CA GLY A 529 -2.98 2.18 -27.62
C GLY A 529 -1.58 2.71 -27.39
N LYS A 530 -1.12 3.57 -28.31
CA LYS A 530 0.25 4.09 -28.33
C LYS A 530 0.26 5.60 -28.34
N VAL A 531 0.96 6.20 -27.37
CA VAL A 531 1.36 7.60 -27.46
C VAL A 531 2.55 7.71 -28.41
N ARG A 532 2.44 8.61 -29.38
CA ARG A 532 3.44 8.88 -30.41
C ARG A 532 3.94 10.31 -30.25
N ILE A 533 5.25 10.46 -30.06
CA ILE A 533 5.91 11.77 -29.94
C ILE A 533 6.89 11.92 -31.10
N THR A 534 6.79 13.02 -31.85
CA THR A 534 7.60 13.21 -33.07
C THR A 534 7.92 14.67 -33.35
N GLU A 535 9.08 14.92 -33.96
CA GLU A 535 9.44 16.23 -34.52
C GLU A 535 9.04 16.36 -36.01
N MET A 536 8.57 15.27 -36.61
CA MET A 536 8.12 15.23 -38.00
C MET A 536 6.67 15.70 -38.14
N ASP A 537 6.27 16.00 -39.38
CA ASP A 537 4.88 16.31 -39.71
C ASP A 537 4.05 15.04 -39.87
N LEU A 538 3.93 14.28 -38.78
CA LEU A 538 3.13 13.07 -38.71
C LEU A 538 1.92 13.28 -37.78
N GLY A 539 0.87 12.52 -38.04
CA GLY A 539 -0.30 12.42 -37.18
C GLY A 539 -0.88 11.01 -37.22
N PRO A 540 -1.95 10.76 -36.45
CA PRO A 540 -2.64 9.48 -36.46
C PRO A 540 -3.09 9.12 -37.88
N GLN A 541 -3.01 7.83 -38.22
CA GLN A 541 -3.30 7.29 -39.55
C GLN A 541 -4.75 6.84 -39.68
#